data_AF-A0A161RRM2-F1
#
_entry.id   AF-A0A161RRM2-F1
#
_cell.length_a   1.000
_cell.length_b   1.000
_cell.length_c   1.000
_cell.angle_alpha   90.00
_cell.angle_beta   90.00
_cell.angle_gamma   90.00
#
_symmetry.space_group_name_H-M   'P 1'
#
loop_
_entity.id
_entity.type
_entity.pdbx_description
1 polymer ?
#
loop_
_entity_poly.entity_id
_entity_poly.type
_entity_poly.pdbx_seq_one_letter_code
_entity_poly.pdbx_strand_id
1 'polypeptide(L)'
;MKVYYGYENIESADINVHDQHEDLIIVSDTIVDFHETIPLLHINPIQTTLLYEDYGFVSDSQNHYVYLDMICAFFIIDTDEQPEKDMFLLQMEEELIATCKEEKRIYILDKHHQLLIKKWATAYNLDVEFILF
;
A
#
# COMPACT_ATOMS: atom_id res chain seq x y z
N MET A 1 5.77 4.52 6.59
CA MET A 1 5.68 4.28 5.13
C MET A 1 6.25 5.50 4.43
N LYS A 2 6.72 5.39 3.18
CA LYS A 2 7.23 6.56 2.46
C LYS A 2 6.82 6.53 0.99
N VAL A 3 6.44 7.69 0.45
CA VAL A 3 6.09 7.83 -0.97
C VAL A 3 7.34 8.08 -1.80
N TYR A 4 7.38 7.42 -2.96
CA TYR A 4 8.37 7.55 -4.01
C TYR A 4 7.65 7.74 -5.34
N TYR A 5 8.42 8.09 -6.36
CA TYR A 5 7.90 8.41 -7.68
C TYR A 5 8.61 7.56 -8.72
N GLY A 6 7.84 6.72 -9.43
CA GLY A 6 8.30 5.94 -10.55
C GLY A 6 8.16 6.74 -11.84
N TYR A 7 9.16 6.62 -12.71
CA TYR A 7 9.17 7.22 -14.03
C TYR A 7 9.64 6.21 -15.07
N GLU A 8 8.91 6.11 -16.18
CA GLU A 8 9.29 5.29 -17.33
C GLU A 8 10.04 6.13 -18.36
N ASN A 9 10.94 5.51 -19.11
CA ASN A 9 11.59 6.12 -20.29
C ASN A 9 12.41 7.40 -20.02
N ILE A 10 12.99 7.53 -18.83
CA ILE A 10 13.86 8.65 -18.49
C ILE A 10 15.33 8.33 -18.78
N GLU A 11 16.03 9.22 -19.49
CA GLU A 11 17.49 9.17 -19.59
C GLU A 11 18.12 9.59 -18.24
N SER A 12 18.78 8.65 -17.57
CA SER A 12 19.26 8.72 -16.19
C SER A 12 20.35 9.75 -15.88
N ALA A 13 20.69 10.63 -16.83
CA ALA A 13 21.97 11.36 -16.81
C ALA A 13 22.12 12.38 -15.66
N ASP A 14 21.04 12.88 -15.07
CA ASP A 14 21.10 13.91 -14.01
C ASP A 14 20.14 13.66 -12.82
N ILE A 15 19.66 12.42 -12.64
CA ILE A 15 18.63 12.11 -11.64
C ILE A 15 19.22 11.27 -10.51
N ASN A 16 18.94 11.66 -9.27
CA ASN A 16 19.32 10.90 -8.09
C ASN A 16 18.39 9.68 -7.93
N VAL A 17 18.73 8.60 -8.62
CA VAL A 17 18.00 7.34 -8.59
C VAL A 17 18.04 6.75 -7.19
N HIS A 18 16.86 6.51 -6.61
CA HIS A 18 16.72 5.81 -5.35
C HIS A 18 16.74 4.30 -5.54
N ASP A 19 16.00 3.82 -6.54
CA ASP A 19 15.79 2.40 -6.84
C ASP A 19 15.31 2.23 -8.29
N GLN A 20 15.16 0.99 -8.74
CA GLN A 20 14.71 0.68 -10.09
C GLN A 20 13.98 -0.67 -10.15
N HIS A 21 13.10 -0.81 -11.14
CA HIS A 21 12.43 -2.07 -11.45
C HIS A 21 12.10 -2.11 -12.95
N GLU A 22 12.72 -3.04 -13.69
CA GLU A 22 12.62 -3.07 -15.15
C GLU A 22 12.97 -1.69 -15.77
N ASP A 23 12.05 -1.10 -16.54
CA ASP A 23 12.23 0.22 -17.16
C ASP A 23 11.82 1.40 -16.25
N LEU A 24 11.38 1.10 -15.01
CA LEU A 24 10.90 2.08 -14.04
C LEU A 24 12.04 2.58 -13.15
N ILE A 25 12.31 3.88 -13.21
CA ILE A 25 13.28 4.57 -12.35
C ILE A 25 12.54 5.19 -11.16
N ILE A 26 12.96 4.87 -9.95
CA ILE A 26 12.30 5.28 -8.70
C ILE A 26 13.14 6.36 -8.02
N VAL A 27 12.51 7.47 -7.66
CA VAL A 27 13.16 8.63 -7.02
C VAL A 27 12.36 9.11 -5.81
N SER A 28 13.03 9.83 -4.90
CA SER A 28 12.41 10.32 -3.67
C SER A 28 11.52 11.55 -3.86
N ASP A 29 11.76 12.32 -4.91
CA ASP A 29 11.14 13.62 -5.14
C ASP A 29 10.66 13.74 -6.58
N THR A 30 9.60 14.50 -6.80
CA THR A 30 9.06 14.72 -8.14
C THR A 30 10.03 15.55 -8.99
N ILE A 31 10.17 15.16 -10.26
CA ILE A 31 10.97 15.87 -11.25
C ILE A 31 10.02 16.79 -12.02
N VAL A 32 10.22 18.11 -11.88
CA VAL A 32 9.30 19.16 -12.37
C VAL A 32 9.03 19.08 -13.88
N ASP A 33 10.02 18.64 -14.66
CA ASP A 33 9.93 18.59 -16.12
C ASP A 33 9.22 17.34 -16.67
N PHE A 34 8.86 16.38 -15.80
CA PHE A 34 8.16 15.16 -16.18
C PHE A 34 6.70 15.21 -15.75
N HIS A 35 5.80 15.11 -16.73
CA HIS A 35 4.35 15.22 -16.50
C HIS A 35 3.70 13.91 -16.05
N GLU A 36 4.32 12.77 -16.35
CA GLU A 36 3.79 11.45 -16.01
C GLU A 36 4.69 10.80 -14.96
N THR A 37 4.11 10.55 -13.80
CA THR A 37 4.77 9.86 -12.69
C THR A 37 3.81 8.88 -12.07
N ILE A 38 4.33 7.75 -11.63
CA ILE A 38 3.58 6.70 -10.94
C ILE A 38 3.89 6.86 -9.44
N PRO A 39 2.95 7.29 -8.60
CA PRO A 39 3.18 7.39 -7.18
C PRO A 39 3.24 5.99 -6.55
N LEU A 40 4.32 5.73 -5.82
CA LEU A 40 4.62 4.44 -5.22
C LEU A 40 4.70 4.59 -3.70
N LEU A 41 4.07 3.68 -2.98
CA LEU A 41 4.23 3.59 -1.54
C LEU A 41 5.26 2.50 -1.23
N HIS A 42 6.40 2.91 -0.68
CA HIS A 42 7.38 2.01 -0.13
C HIS A 42 6.98 1.56 1.28
N ILE A 43 6.99 0.25 1.50
CA ILE A 43 6.52 -0.38 2.73
C ILE A 43 7.54 -1.39 3.24
N ASN A 44 8.02 -1.19 4.46
CA ASN A 44 8.95 -2.10 5.12
C ASN A 44 8.80 -2.00 6.65
N PRO A 45 8.53 -3.11 7.38
CA PRO A 45 8.30 -4.47 6.88
C PRO A 45 6.90 -4.65 6.26
N ILE A 46 6.81 -5.52 5.25
CA ILE A 46 5.56 -5.90 4.60
C ILE A 46 5.35 -7.42 4.68
N GLN A 47 4.10 -7.82 4.86
CA GLN A 47 3.65 -9.19 4.64
C GLN A 47 2.66 -9.16 3.49
N THR A 48 3.02 -9.80 2.39
CA THR A 48 2.25 -9.81 1.14
C THR A 48 1.29 -10.98 1.08
N THR A 49 0.25 -10.85 0.27
CA THR A 49 -0.65 -11.95 -0.12
C THR A 49 -0.47 -12.29 -1.60
N LEU A 50 -1.30 -13.19 -2.12
CA LEU A 50 -1.32 -13.53 -3.55
C LEU A 50 -1.74 -12.36 -4.45
N LEU A 51 -2.49 -11.38 -3.91
CA LEU A 51 -2.91 -10.20 -4.66
C LEU A 51 -1.78 -9.18 -4.84
N TYR A 52 -0.68 -9.29 -4.09
CA TYR A 52 0.36 -8.25 -4.07
C TYR A 52 0.90 -7.87 -5.45
N GLU A 53 1.14 -8.86 -6.30
CA GLU A 53 1.75 -8.65 -7.63
C GLU A 53 0.84 -7.87 -8.59
N ASP A 54 -0.47 -7.83 -8.34
CA ASP A 54 -1.42 -7.02 -9.13
C ASP A 54 -1.42 -5.53 -8.74
N TYR A 55 -0.90 -5.21 -7.55
CA TYR A 55 -0.95 -3.86 -6.95
C TYR A 55 0.42 -3.31 -6.59
N GLY A 56 1.49 -4.05 -6.88
CA GLY A 56 2.83 -3.72 -6.46
C GLY A 56 3.86 -4.65 -7.03
N PHE A 57 5.13 -4.39 -6.68
CA PHE A 57 6.27 -5.13 -7.19
C PHE A 57 7.40 -5.13 -6.17
N VAL A 58 8.38 -6.01 -6.40
CA VAL A 58 9.65 -6.01 -5.67
C VAL A 58 10.71 -5.46 -6.61
N SER A 59 11.39 -4.39 -6.19
CA SER A 59 12.43 -3.76 -6.99
C SER A 59 13.70 -4.62 -7.08
N ASP A 60 14.62 -4.21 -7.95
CA ASP A 60 15.93 -4.84 -8.10
C ASP A 60 16.72 -4.83 -6.78
N SER A 61 16.51 -3.79 -5.96
CA SER A 61 17.11 -3.63 -4.62
C SER A 61 16.36 -4.37 -3.52
N GLN A 62 15.39 -5.23 -3.84
CA GLN A 62 14.57 -6.01 -2.90
C GLN A 62 13.67 -5.14 -1.99
N ASN A 63 13.31 -3.94 -2.44
CA ASN A 63 12.33 -3.11 -1.75
C ASN A 63 10.92 -3.37 -2.28
N HIS A 64 9.93 -3.24 -1.41
CA HIS A 64 8.53 -3.49 -1.75
C HIS A 64 7.79 -2.19 -1.99
N TYR A 65 7.19 -2.08 -3.18
CA TYR A 65 6.39 -0.93 -3.58
C TYR A 65 4.98 -1.37 -3.96
N VAL A 66 3.99 -0.56 -3.59
CA VAL A 66 2.61 -0.68 -4.08
C VAL A 66 2.21 0.60 -4.80
N TYR A 67 1.39 0.48 -5.85
CA TYR A 67 0.86 1.61 -6.59
C TYR A 67 -0.10 2.40 -5.70
N LEU A 68 0.33 3.60 -5.30
CA LEU A 68 -0.39 4.40 -4.30
C LEU A 68 -1.82 4.68 -4.75
N ASP A 69 -2.01 4.95 -6.04
CA ASP A 69 -3.31 5.29 -6.64
C ASP A 69 -4.28 4.10 -6.75
N MET A 70 -3.86 2.87 -6.45
CA MET A 70 -4.71 1.68 -6.54
C MET A 70 -5.20 1.17 -5.19
N ILE A 71 -4.59 1.64 -4.09
CA ILE A 71 -4.80 1.07 -2.78
C ILE A 71 -5.54 2.02 -1.83
N CYS A 72 -6.16 1.46 -0.80
CA CYS A 72 -6.44 2.16 0.43
C CYS A 72 -5.72 1.47 1.59
N ALA A 73 -5.39 2.23 2.62
CA ALA A 73 -4.73 1.71 3.81
C ALA A 73 -5.45 2.18 5.06
N PHE A 74 -5.61 1.28 6.02
CA PHE A 74 -6.31 1.58 7.26
C PHE A 74 -5.78 0.74 8.43
N PHE A 75 -6.14 1.13 9.65
CA PHE A 75 -5.95 0.32 10.85
C PHE A 75 -7.26 0.21 11.63
N ILE A 76 -7.35 -0.84 12.45
CA ILE A 76 -8.47 -1.03 13.40
C ILE A 76 -8.13 -0.25 14.67
N ILE A 77 -9.04 0.60 15.14
CA ILE A 77 -8.89 1.31 16.42
C ILE A 77 -9.03 0.26 17.53
N ASP A 78 -8.04 0.17 18.43
CA ASP A 78 -7.98 -0.90 19.44
C ASP A 78 -9.30 -1.05 20.21
N THR A 79 -9.80 -2.28 20.26
CA THR A 79 -10.96 -2.70 21.04
C THR A 79 -10.57 -3.90 21.89
N ASP A 80 -11.23 -4.09 23.03
CA ASP A 80 -11.08 -5.29 23.87
C ASP A 80 -11.81 -6.53 23.27
N GLU A 81 -12.49 -6.37 22.12
CA GLU A 81 -13.39 -7.34 21.48
C GLU A 81 -12.63 -8.20 20.44
N GLN A 82 -11.82 -9.13 20.94
CA GLN A 82 -10.96 -9.98 20.10
C GLN A 82 -11.71 -10.91 19.11
N PRO A 83 -12.82 -11.59 19.48
CA PRO A 83 -13.56 -12.46 18.55
C PRO A 83 -14.10 -11.72 17.32
N GLU A 84 -14.63 -10.51 17.52
CA GLU A 84 -15.17 -9.64 16.49
C GLU A 84 -14.09 -9.23 15.50
N LYS A 85 -12.92 -8.86 16.03
CA LYS A 85 -11.72 -8.57 15.23
C LYS A 85 -11.32 -9.76 14.38
N ASP A 86 -11.26 -10.97 14.95
CA ASP A 86 -10.86 -12.16 14.21
C ASP A 86 -11.84 -12.47 13.07
N MET A 87 -13.15 -12.30 13.28
CA MET A 87 -14.16 -12.48 12.22
C MET A 87 -14.05 -11.43 11.12
N PHE A 88 -13.80 -10.17 11.47
CA PHE A 88 -13.55 -9.11 10.48
C PHE A 88 -12.31 -9.39 9.63
N LEU A 89 -11.22 -9.84 10.28
CA LEU A 89 -9.98 -10.20 9.58
C LEU A 89 -10.17 -11.40 8.65
N LEU A 90 -11.00 -12.37 9.04
CA LEU A 90 -11.37 -13.48 8.16
C LEU A 90 -12.19 -13.01 6.96
N GLN A 91 -13.14 -12.10 7.17
CA GLN A 91 -14.02 -11.58 6.11
C GLN A 91 -13.26 -10.82 5.02
N MET A 92 -12.11 -10.22 5.36
CA MET A 92 -11.30 -9.41 4.44
C MET A 92 -10.11 -10.16 3.83
N GLU A 93 -9.85 -11.41 4.24
CA GLU A 93 -8.64 -12.15 3.87
C GLU A 93 -8.46 -12.29 2.35
N GLU A 94 -9.56 -12.55 1.63
CA GLU A 94 -9.54 -12.71 0.17
C GLU A 94 -9.23 -11.42 -0.58
N GLU A 95 -9.50 -10.26 0.02
CA GLU A 95 -9.32 -8.93 -0.59
C GLU A 95 -8.05 -8.22 -0.08
N LEU A 96 -7.32 -8.84 0.83
CA LEU A 96 -6.13 -8.29 1.45
C LEU A 96 -4.97 -8.34 0.47
N ILE A 97 -4.35 -7.18 0.19
CA ILE A 97 -3.17 -7.09 -0.67
C ILE A 97 -1.90 -7.31 0.17
N ALA A 98 -1.83 -6.60 1.30
CA ALA A 98 -0.68 -6.67 2.19
C ALA A 98 -1.02 -6.15 3.58
N THR A 99 -0.14 -6.45 4.52
CA THR A 99 -0.11 -5.79 5.84
C THR A 99 1.29 -5.26 6.13
N CYS A 100 1.36 -4.20 6.92
CA CYS A 100 2.62 -3.75 7.49
C CYS A 100 2.46 -3.48 8.97
N LYS A 101 3.57 -3.59 9.70
CA LYS A 101 3.61 -3.34 11.13
C LYS A 101 4.61 -2.21 11.40
N GLU A 102 4.06 -1.03 11.65
CA GLU A 102 4.79 0.12 12.18
C GLU A 102 4.47 0.22 13.68
N GLU A 103 3.81 1.29 14.12
CA GLU A 103 3.26 1.39 15.48
C GLU A 103 1.99 0.54 15.64
N LYS A 104 1.14 0.54 14.62
CA LYS A 104 -0.07 -0.28 14.50
C LYS A 104 0.04 -1.20 13.30
N ARG A 105 -0.80 -2.26 13.29
CA ARG A 105 -0.96 -3.09 12.10
C ARG A 105 -1.84 -2.35 11.09
N ILE A 106 -1.28 -2.11 9.92
CA ILE A 106 -1.96 -1.47 8.80
C ILE A 106 -2.34 -2.56 7.79
N TYR A 107 -3.57 -2.45 7.27
CA TYR A 107 -4.14 -3.34 6.27
C TYR A 107 -4.29 -2.57 4.96
N ILE A 108 -3.89 -3.20 3.85
CA ILE A 108 -3.85 -2.60 2.53
C ILE A 108 -4.74 -3.43 1.60
N LEU A 109 -5.69 -2.77 0.96
CA LEU A 109 -6.68 -3.36 0.06
C LEU A 109 -6.86 -2.44 -1.15
N ASP A 110 -7.56 -2.91 -2.17
CA ASP A 110 -7.96 -2.09 -3.31
C ASP A 110 -8.79 -0.87 -2.83
N LYS A 111 -8.53 0.32 -3.40
CA LYS A 111 -9.21 1.57 -3.02
C LYS A 111 -10.74 1.52 -3.18
N HIS A 112 -11.25 0.72 -4.12
CA HIS A 112 -12.66 0.55 -4.39
C HIS A 112 -13.37 -0.22 -3.27
N HIS A 113 -12.63 -0.93 -2.40
CA HIS A 113 -13.18 -1.65 -1.25
C HIS A 113 -13.42 -0.79 -0.01
N GLN A 114 -13.11 0.52 -0.01
CA GLN A 114 -13.31 1.40 1.15
C GLN A 114 -14.72 1.33 1.75
N LEU A 115 -15.76 1.37 0.91
CA LEU A 115 -17.15 1.31 1.37
C LEU A 115 -17.48 -0.07 1.96
N LEU A 116 -16.90 -1.14 1.39
CA LEU A 116 -17.10 -2.51 1.82
C LEU A 116 -16.43 -2.76 3.18
N ILE A 117 -15.20 -2.29 3.35
CA ILE A 117 -14.45 -2.33 4.62
C ILE A 117 -15.27 -1.67 5.74
N LYS A 118 -15.83 -0.48 5.49
CA LYS A 118 -16.67 0.21 6.49
C LYS A 118 -17.92 -0.59 6.86
N LYS A 119 -18.54 -1.27 5.89
CA LYS A 119 -19.70 -2.14 6.14
C LYS A 119 -19.32 -3.36 6.97
N TRP A 120 -18.19 -4.01 6.68
CA TRP A 120 -17.69 -5.13 7.47
C TRP A 120 -17.35 -4.69 8.90
N ALA A 121 -16.61 -3.59 9.05
CA ALA A 121 -16.26 -3.05 10.37
C ALA A 121 -17.52 -2.79 11.21
N THR A 122 -18.54 -2.16 10.61
CA THR A 122 -19.84 -1.93 11.27
C THR A 122 -20.54 -3.24 11.66
N ALA A 123 -20.51 -4.26 10.80
CA ALA A 123 -21.15 -5.55 11.07
C ALA A 123 -20.53 -6.30 12.26
N TYR A 124 -19.24 -6.07 12.52
CA TYR A 124 -18.49 -6.64 13.63
C TYR A 124 -18.26 -5.65 14.78
N ASN A 125 -18.96 -4.52 14.84
CA ASN A 125 -18.82 -3.53 15.92
C ASN A 125 -17.39 -2.99 16.08
N LEU A 126 -16.65 -2.85 14.98
CA LEU A 126 -15.28 -2.32 14.95
C LEU A 126 -15.25 -0.93 14.34
N ASP A 127 -14.32 -0.11 14.84
CA ASP A 127 -13.96 1.16 14.24
C ASP A 127 -12.64 1.03 13.46
N VAL A 128 -12.62 1.63 12.27
CA VAL A 128 -11.45 1.65 11.39
C VAL A 128 -11.11 3.07 10.99
N GLU A 129 -9.82 3.37 10.88
CA GLU A 129 -9.32 4.67 10.45
C GLU A 129 -8.46 4.51 9.20
N PHE A 130 -8.85 5.21 8.14
CA PHE A 130 -8.13 5.24 6.88
C PHE A 130 -7.02 6.29 6.95
N ILE A 131 -5.82 5.87 6.54
CA ILE A 131 -4.63 6.73 6.46
C ILE A 131 -4.30 7.09 5.00
N LEU A 132 -4.81 6.32 4.04
CA LEU A 132 -4.69 6.56 2.59
C LEU A 132 -6.04 6.24 1.91
N PHE A 133 -6.39 7.05 0.89
CA PHE A 133 -7.67 7.03 0.17
C PHE A 133 -7.48 6.83 -1.33
#